data_AF-A0A6P0P8V7-F1
#
_entry.id   AF-A0A6P0P8V7-F1
#
_cell.length_a   1.000
_cell.length_b   1.000
_cell.length_c   1.000
_cell.angle_alpha   90.00
_cell.angle_beta   90.00
_cell.angle_gamma   90.00
#
_symmetry.space_group_name_H-M   'P 1'
#
loop_
_entity.id
_entity.type
_entity.pdbx_description
1 polymer ?
#
loop_
_entity_poly.entity_id
_entity_poly.type
_entity_poly.pdbx_seq_one_letter_code
_entity_poly.pdbx_strand_id
1 'polypeptide(L)' 'MLEQVFNLAKQLPVSEQIILIEKMIVELRKNKAARYSLMPIENLQSEFAKDLAEAGYKSREDIVNLVREVRQEISQEHH' A
#
# COMPACT_ATOMS: atom_id res chain seq x y z
N MET A 1 20.60 11.42 17.18
CA MET A 1 20.90 9.96 17.17
C MET A 1 21.49 9.49 15.85
N LEU A 2 20.88 9.74 14.68
CA LEU A 2 21.41 9.29 13.38
C LEU A 2 22.84 9.80 13.08
N GLU A 3 23.15 11.06 13.37
CA GLU A 3 24.51 11.61 13.15
C GLU A 3 25.60 10.88 13.95
N GLN A 4 25.31 10.45 15.18
CA GLN A 4 26.27 9.74 16.01
C GLN A 4 26.55 8.35 15.45
N VAL A 5 25.52 7.68 14.91
CA VAL A 5 25.66 6.38 14.22
C VAL A 5 26.48 6.52 12.93
N PHE A 6 26.25 7.58 12.15
CA PHE A 6 27.05 7.85 10.95
C PHE A 6 28.50 8.19 11.27
N ASN A 7 28.75 8.93 12.35
CA ASN A 7 30.11 9.25 12.78
C ASN A 7 30.85 8.02 13.31
N LEU A 8 30.18 7.09 14.00
CA LEU A 8 30.77 5.79 14.37
C LEU A 8 31.05 4.91 13.14
N ALA A 9 30.11 4.84 12.19
CA ALA A 9 30.26 4.03 10.99
C ALA A 9 31.45 4.46 10.12
N LYS A 10 31.76 5.77 10.09
CA LYS A 10 32.93 6.33 9.38
C LYS A 10 34.27 5.89 9.99
N GLN A 11 34.29 5.43 11.23
CA GLN A 11 35.50 4.95 11.91
C GLN A 11 35.81 3.48 11.61
N LEU A 12 34.89 2.76 10.97
CA LEU A 12 35.07 1.35 10.62
C LEU A 12 35.97 1.21 9.37
N PRO A 13 36.68 0.08 9.21
CA PRO A 13 37.31 -0.29 7.95
C PRO A 13 36.32 -0.28 6.78
N VAL A 14 36.78 0.08 5.59
CA VAL A 14 35.92 0.21 4.39
C VAL A 14 35.12 -1.06 4.10
N SER A 15 35.73 -2.24 4.31
CA SER A 15 35.05 -3.53 4.16
C SER A 15 33.84 -3.68 5.09
N GLU A 16 33.93 -3.21 6.32
CA GLU A 16 32.83 -3.26 7.29
C GLU A 16 31.77 -2.19 7.00
N GLN A 17 32.18 -1.02 6.50
CA GLN A 17 31.24 0.00 6.02
C GLN A 17 30.38 -0.52 4.86
N ILE A 18 30.98 -1.24 3.91
CA ILE A 18 30.26 -1.86 2.78
C ILE A 18 29.20 -2.84 3.31
N ILE A 19 29.56 -3.73 4.23
CA ILE A 19 28.63 -4.70 4.82
C ILE A 19 27.47 -4.00 5.55
N LEU A 20 27.78 -2.91 6.28
CA LEU A 20 26.76 -2.13 6.98
C LEU A 20 25.78 -1.48 6.00
N ILE A 21 26.29 -0.89 4.91
CA ILE A 21 25.49 -0.27 3.85
C ILE A 21 24.58 -1.32 3.19
N GLU A 22 25.10 -2.50 2.86
CA GLU A 22 24.30 -3.59 2.28
C GLU A 22 23.14 -4.01 3.20
N LYS A 23 23.41 -4.17 4.51
CA LYS A 23 22.37 -4.47 5.50
C LYS A 23 21.32 -3.35 5.60
N MET A 24 21.76 -2.09 5.61
CA MET A 24 20.85 -0.94 5.62
C MET A 24 19.97 -0.91 4.36
N ILE A 25 20.53 -1.19 3.18
CA ILE A 25 19.78 -1.26 1.92
C ILE A 25 18.72 -2.38 1.99
N VAL A 26 19.06 -3.55 2.52
CA VAL A 26 18.11 -4.67 2.68
C VAL A 26 16.97 -4.30 3.64
N GLU A 27 17.26 -3.71 4.79
CA GLU A 27 16.25 -3.31 5.75
C GLU A 27 15.37 -2.14 5.25
N LEU A 28 15.94 -1.21 4.50
CA LEU A 28 15.18 -0.16 3.82
C LEU A 28 14.25 -0.75 2.74
N ARG A 29 14.67 -1.78 2.00
CA ARG A 29 13.82 -2.47 1.02
C ARG A 29 12.69 -3.24 1.69
N LYS A 30 12.96 -3.97 2.79
CA LYS A 30 11.92 -4.63 3.59
C LYS A 30 10.91 -3.63 4.14
N ASN A 31 11.39 -2.52 4.71
CA ASN A 31 10.52 -1.46 5.21
C ASN A 31 9.74 -0.76 4.09
N LYS A 32 10.31 -0.61 2.88
CA LYS A 32 9.57 -0.09 1.73
C LYS A 32 8.46 -1.05 1.30
N ALA A 33 8.73 -2.35 1.25
CA ALA A 33 7.71 -3.36 0.98
C ALA A 33 6.62 -3.38 2.07
N ALA A 34 7.00 -3.22 3.34
CA ALA A 34 6.06 -3.10 4.46
C ALA A 34 5.27 -1.77 4.45
N ARG A 35 5.87 -0.66 3.97
CA ARG A 35 5.18 0.62 3.77
C ARG A 35 4.14 0.58 2.65
N TYR A 36 4.29 -0.35 1.71
CA TYR A 36 3.28 -0.70 0.72
C TYR A 36 2.64 -2.05 1.07
N SER A 37 2.37 -2.30 2.35
CA SER A 37 1.54 -3.42 2.75
C SER A 37 0.14 -3.20 2.17
N LEU A 38 -0.06 -3.68 0.94
CA LEU A 38 -1.37 -3.78 0.33
C LEU A 38 -2.23 -4.63 1.27
N MET A 39 -3.47 -4.18 1.48
CA MET A 39 -4.45 -4.96 2.23
C MET A 39 -4.55 -6.35 1.59
N PRO A 40 -4.53 -7.44 2.38
CA PRO A 40 -4.82 -8.77 1.88
C PRO A 40 -6.16 -8.78 1.12
N ILE A 41 -6.23 -9.52 0.02
CA ILE A 41 -7.39 -9.49 -0.88
C ILE A 41 -8.68 -9.91 -0.16
N GLU A 42 -8.57 -10.82 0.81
CA GLU A 42 -9.68 -11.30 1.63
C GLU A 42 -10.23 -10.19 2.53
N ASN A 43 -9.33 -9.39 3.12
CA ASN A 43 -9.71 -8.24 3.93
C ASN A 43 -10.37 -7.16 3.06
N LEU A 44 -9.82 -6.90 1.87
CA LEU A 44 -10.40 -5.96 0.93
C LEU A 44 -11.81 -6.37 0.52
N GLN A 45 -12.02 -7.65 0.21
CA GLN A 45 -13.35 -8.17 -0.14
C GLN A 45 -14.34 -8.01 1.01
N SER A 46 -13.90 -8.28 2.25
CA SER A 46 -14.75 -8.14 3.43
C SER A 46 -15.11 -6.69 3.71
N GLU A 47 -14.15 -5.76 3.67
CA GLU A 47 -14.40 -4.34 3.89
C GLU A 47 -15.29 -3.77 2.79
N PHE A 48 -15.00 -4.08 1.52
CA PHE A 48 -15.80 -3.63 0.40
C PHE A 48 -17.25 -4.13 0.46
N ALA A 49 -17.47 -5.40 0.81
CA ALA A 49 -18.82 -5.94 0.98
C ALA A 49 -19.58 -5.26 2.13
N LYS A 50 -18.88 -4.93 3.22
CA LYS A 50 -19.45 -4.22 4.37
C LYS A 50 -19.88 -2.81 3.97
N ASP A 51 -19.00 -2.06 3.30
CA ASP A 51 -19.27 -0.69 2.84
C ASP A 51 -20.47 -0.65 1.87
N LEU A 52 -20.55 -1.61 0.94
CA LEU A 52 -21.69 -1.75 0.04
C LEU A 52 -23.00 -2.00 0.83
N ALA A 53 -22.97 -2.88 1.82
CA ALA A 53 -24.14 -3.19 2.63
C ALA A 53 -24.60 -1.99 3.48
N GLU A 54 -23.66 -1.23 4.05
CA GLU A 54 -23.93 0.00 4.81
C GLU A 54 -24.52 1.10 3.91
N ALA A 55 -24.07 1.20 2.67
CA ALA A 55 -24.62 2.11 1.66
C ALA A 55 -25.97 1.65 1.07
N GLY A 56 -26.46 0.48 1.46
CA GLY A 56 -27.78 -0.04 1.05
C GLY A 56 -27.76 -1.02 -0.12
N TYR A 57 -26.59 -1.34 -0.68
CA TYR A 57 -26.44 -2.32 -1.76
C TYR A 57 -26.33 -3.73 -1.18
N LYS A 58 -27.49 -4.37 -0.97
CA LYS A 58 -27.60 -5.66 -0.25
C LYS A 58 -27.71 -6.86 -1.18
N SER A 59 -28.02 -6.63 -2.45
CA SER A 59 -28.16 -7.67 -3.46
C SER A 59 -27.17 -7.47 -4.61
N ARG A 60 -26.93 -8.56 -5.35
CA ARG A 60 -26.16 -8.52 -6.59
C ARG A 60 -26.78 -7.54 -7.59
N GLU A 61 -28.10 -7.43 -7.61
CA GLU A 61 -28.81 -6.53 -8.52
C GLU A 61 -28.53 -5.06 -8.22
N ASP A 62 -28.52 -4.68 -6.93
CA ASP A 62 -28.20 -3.31 -6.50
C ASP A 62 -26.79 -2.90 -6.95
N ILE A 63 -25.81 -3.81 -6.79
CA ILE A 63 -24.42 -3.59 -7.20
C ILE A 63 -24.32 -3.45 -8.73
N VAL A 64 -25.05 -4.28 -9.48
CA VAL A 64 -25.06 -4.21 -10.95
C VAL A 64 -25.68 -2.89 -11.43
N ASN A 65 -26.73 -2.42 -10.77
CA ASN A 65 -27.36 -1.14 -11.09
C ASN A 65 -26.43 0.04 -10.81
N LEU A 66 -25.76 0.06 -9.64
CA LEU A 66 -24.73 1.05 -9.33
C LEU A 66 -23.65 1.13 -10.41
N VAL A 67 -23.11 -0.02 -10.84
CA VAL A 67 -22.08 -0.05 -11.88
C VAL A 67 -22.60 0.46 -13.23
N ARG A 68 -23.88 0.23 -13.54
CA ARG A 68 -24.50 0.77 -14.76
C ARG A 68 -24.66 2.28 -14.68
N GLU A 69 -25.14 2.80 -13.55
CA GLU A 69 -25.29 4.24 -13.30
C GLU A 69 -23.96 4.96 -13.43
N VAL A 70 -22.92 4.50 -12.72
CA VAL A 70 -21.57 5.08 -12.80
C VAL A 70 -21.04 5.06 -14.24
N ARG A 71 -21.24 3.96 -14.99
CA ARG A 71 -20.83 3.91 -16.41
C ARG A 71 -21.58 4.92 -17.27
N GLN A 72 -22.87 5.14 -17.01
CA GLN A 72 -23.66 6.13 -17.72
C GLN A 72 -23.18 7.54 -17.42
N GLU A 73 -22.96 7.88 -16.15
CA GLU A 73 -22.45 9.19 -15.73
C GLU A 73 -21.09 9.51 -16.37
N ILE A 74 -20.14 8.57 -16.31
CA ILE A 74 -18.82 8.73 -16.94
C ILE A 74 -18.97 8.94 -18.46
N SER A 75 -19.86 8.18 -19.11
CA SER A 75 -20.08 8.31 -20.55
C SER A 75 -20.70 9.66 -20.93
N GLN A 76 -21.48 10.26 -20.02
CA GLN A 76 -22.12 11.56 -20.22
C GLN A 76 -21.15 12.73 -19.95
N GLU A 77 -20.21 12.60 -19.01
CA GLU A 77 -19.17 13.62 -18.76
C GLU A 77 -18.17 13.78 -19.91
N HIS A 78 -18.06 12.77 -20.79
CA HIS A 78 -17.19 12.80 -21.96
C HIS A 78 -17.85 13.33 -23.25
N HIS A 79 -19.09 13.83 -23.17
CA HIS A 79 -19.85 14.43 -24.29
C HIS A 79 -20.16 15.91 -24.06
#